data_AF-A0A3M1SEJ8-F1
#
_entry.id   AF-A0A3M1SEJ8-F1
#
_cell.length_a   1.000
_cell.length_b   1.000
_cell.length_c   1.000
_cell.angle_alpha   90.00
_cell.angle_beta   90.00
_cell.angle_gamma   90.00
#
_symmetry.space_group_name_H-M   'P 1'
#
loop_
_entity.id
_entity.type
_entity.pdbx_description
1 polymer ?
#
loop_
_entity_poly.entity_id
_entity_poly.type
_entity_poly.pdbx_seq_one_letter_code
_entity_poly.pdbx_strand_id
1 'polypeptide(L)'
;MSVSGITGKGWIGSLIDVGMLIAVLAVGVGGFLFLESLREPPQEVTPPEPVYRVKTAAIKQHAGGLTLETDGVVVPYRQIELAAEVGGRIVQKADVCRAGYFVPAGTVLLQLDDRDYRIQVRQLEEDLEQAANALVELQVDLDNTQKLIDVSKAQLELQRSDFQRLQELHDRGVVTDAEFDQSRRTLLQAEASLLQLENQFRAKKTSKSRLEAARDRVMIMLEKARLDLERTKIVMPVDGVIVQDMVEQDSYVRAGTPVVAIEDTSAVEVKCSFRTDQIGWIWPMVGSELSQQPGDRRPAAFRLPPLPARVSYEVGGERFS
;
A
#
# COMPACT_ATOMS: atom_id res chain seq x y z
N MET A 1 74.78 -74.30 54.45
CA MET A 1 75.61 -75.16 55.31
C MET A 1 77.07 -75.01 54.87
N SER A 2 77.96 -74.79 55.84
CA SER A 2 79.43 -75.03 55.89
C SER A 2 80.32 -74.28 54.86
N VAL A 3 81.20 -73.30 55.16
CA VAL A 3 82.28 -73.05 56.17
C VAL A 3 83.68 -73.49 55.73
N SER A 4 84.66 -72.61 56.02
CA SER A 4 86.13 -72.76 56.10
C SER A 4 86.89 -72.33 54.83
N GLY A 5 87.84 -71.39 54.82
CA GLY A 5 88.96 -71.11 55.75
C GLY A 5 90.27 -71.45 55.00
N ILE A 6 91.33 -70.63 54.89
CA ILE A 6 92.38 -70.35 55.92
C ILE A 6 93.63 -69.69 55.24
N THR A 7 94.18 -68.61 55.84
CA THR A 7 95.60 -68.09 55.98
C THR A 7 96.59 -68.06 54.79
N GLY A 8 97.58 -67.15 54.60
CA GLY A 8 98.17 -66.02 55.34
C GLY A 8 99.65 -65.78 54.91
N LYS A 9 100.17 -64.53 55.07
CA LYS A 9 101.59 -64.10 55.30
C LYS A 9 102.49 -63.56 54.14
N GLY A 10 103.04 -62.35 54.32
CA GLY A 10 104.35 -61.91 53.77
C GLY A 10 104.52 -60.43 53.31
N TRP A 11 104.96 -59.53 54.21
CA TRP A 11 105.31 -58.11 53.98
C TRP A 11 106.55 -57.88 53.08
N ILE A 12 106.33 -57.46 51.82
CA ILE A 12 107.23 -56.62 50.96
C ILE A 12 106.42 -55.97 49.80
N GLY A 13 105.17 -56.39 49.59
CA GLY A 13 104.22 -55.80 48.61
C GLY A 13 103.85 -54.32 48.85
N SER A 14 103.96 -53.77 50.06
CA SER A 14 103.44 -52.42 50.36
C SER A 14 104.27 -51.22 49.83
N LEU A 15 105.42 -51.41 49.18
CA LEU A 15 106.19 -50.31 48.56
C LEU A 15 106.12 -50.30 47.02
N ILE A 16 105.89 -51.46 46.42
CA ILE A 16 105.65 -51.61 44.97
C ILE A 16 104.16 -51.34 44.65
N ASP A 17 103.24 -51.70 45.55
CA ASP A 17 101.80 -51.42 45.39
C ASP A 17 101.47 -49.93 45.49
N VAL A 18 102.20 -49.12 46.28
CA VAL A 18 101.96 -47.67 46.39
C VAL A 18 102.53 -46.91 45.18
N GLY A 19 103.69 -47.32 44.66
CA GLY A 19 104.28 -46.74 43.45
C GLY A 19 103.48 -47.02 42.18
N MET A 20 102.91 -48.22 42.05
CA MET A 20 102.07 -48.59 40.92
C MET A 20 100.72 -47.84 40.93
N LEU A 21 100.16 -47.58 42.11
CA LEU A 21 98.90 -46.83 42.24
C LEU A 21 99.07 -45.34 41.92
N ILE A 22 100.18 -44.72 42.31
CA ILE A 22 100.49 -43.32 41.96
C ILE A 22 100.81 -43.18 40.46
N ALA A 23 101.50 -44.15 39.87
CA ALA A 23 101.79 -44.13 38.43
C ALA A 23 100.52 -44.28 37.58
N VAL A 24 99.59 -45.16 37.95
CA VAL A 24 98.29 -45.30 37.26
C VAL A 24 97.43 -44.05 37.43
N LEU A 25 97.47 -43.40 38.60
CA LEU A 25 96.74 -42.15 38.85
C LEU A 25 97.35 -40.97 38.08
N ALA A 26 98.68 -40.88 37.98
CA ALA A 26 99.37 -39.86 37.19
C ALA A 26 99.16 -40.04 35.68
N VAL A 27 99.14 -41.29 35.19
CA VAL A 27 98.81 -41.58 33.77
C VAL A 27 97.32 -41.32 33.50
N GLY A 28 96.43 -41.61 34.45
CA GLY A 28 95.01 -41.30 34.35
C GLY A 28 94.73 -39.79 34.32
N VAL A 29 95.36 -39.02 35.20
CA VAL A 29 95.21 -37.56 35.26
C VAL A 29 95.90 -36.89 34.06
N GLY A 30 97.09 -37.36 33.68
CA GLY A 30 97.79 -36.88 32.48
C GLY A 30 97.01 -37.18 31.19
N GLY A 31 96.42 -38.37 31.09
CA GLY A 31 95.54 -38.74 29.98
C GLY A 31 94.25 -37.93 29.95
N PHE A 32 93.66 -37.63 31.10
CA PHE A 32 92.44 -36.83 31.19
C PHE A 32 92.68 -35.37 30.80
N LEU A 33 93.76 -34.75 31.31
CA LEU A 33 94.11 -33.37 30.96
C LEU A 33 94.56 -33.24 29.49
N PHE A 34 95.17 -34.28 28.92
CA PHE A 34 95.52 -34.31 27.49
C PHE A 34 94.29 -34.48 26.59
N LEU A 35 93.26 -35.23 27.03
CA LEU A 35 91.99 -35.33 26.31
C LEU A 35 91.14 -34.05 26.41
N GLU A 36 91.23 -33.31 27.51
CA GLU A 36 90.49 -32.05 27.65
C GLU A 36 91.10 -30.93 26.79
N SER A 37 92.43 -30.93 26.62
CA SER A 37 93.17 -29.95 25.79
C SER A 37 92.97 -30.15 24.28
N LEU A 38 92.57 -31.35 23.83
CA LEU A 38 92.30 -31.66 22.42
C LEU A 38 90.83 -31.51 22.01
N ARG A 39 89.96 -30.96 22.88
CA ARG A 39 88.60 -30.60 22.45
C ARG A 39 88.65 -29.32 21.63
N GLU A 40 88.56 -29.47 20.31
CA GLU A 40 88.24 -28.36 19.42
C GLU A 40 86.96 -27.67 19.92
N PRO A 41 86.96 -26.34 20.14
CA PRO A 41 85.75 -25.63 20.52
C PRO A 41 84.69 -25.90 19.44
N PRO A 42 83.43 -26.22 19.82
CA PRO A 42 82.41 -26.57 18.85
C PRO A 42 82.31 -25.48 17.79
N GLN A 43 82.54 -25.82 16.52
CA GLN A 43 82.20 -24.91 15.43
C GLN A 43 80.71 -24.59 15.57
N GLU A 44 80.38 -23.32 15.81
CA GLU A 44 79.03 -22.82 15.64
C GLU A 44 78.68 -22.96 14.16
N VAL A 45 78.18 -24.13 13.80
CA VAL A 45 77.41 -24.31 12.58
C VAL A 45 76.17 -23.47 12.80
N THR A 46 76.19 -22.21 12.35
CA THR A 46 74.99 -21.39 12.26
C THR A 46 74.00 -22.23 11.47
N PRO A 47 72.90 -22.70 12.09
CA PRO A 47 71.95 -23.56 11.40
C PRO A 47 71.50 -22.79 10.16
N PRO A 48 71.58 -23.36 8.94
CA PRO A 48 71.00 -22.69 7.78
C PRO A 48 69.56 -22.38 8.14
N GLU A 49 69.16 -21.10 8.00
CA GLU A 49 67.80 -20.68 8.31
C GLU A 49 66.83 -21.69 7.70
N PRO A 50 65.91 -22.27 8.47
CA PRO A 50 65.02 -23.28 7.95
C PRO A 50 64.23 -22.67 6.79
N VAL A 51 64.51 -23.15 5.57
CA VAL A 51 63.75 -22.77 4.39
C VAL A 51 62.39 -23.46 4.53
N TYR A 52 61.47 -22.80 5.20
CA TYR A 52 60.11 -23.30 5.35
C TYR A 52 59.52 -23.45 3.97
N ARG A 53 59.21 -24.68 3.57
CA ARG A 53 58.38 -24.95 2.40
C ARG A 53 56.98 -24.41 2.67
N VAL A 54 56.79 -23.13 2.37
CA VAL A 54 55.49 -22.50 2.39
C VAL A 54 54.77 -22.84 1.10
N LYS A 55 53.54 -23.34 1.22
CA LYS A 55 52.63 -23.39 0.08
C LYS A 55 52.18 -21.97 -0.20
N THR A 56 52.68 -21.37 -1.28
CA THR A 56 52.15 -20.11 -1.78
C THR A 56 50.98 -20.41 -2.70
N ALA A 57 49.96 -19.56 -2.65
CA ALA A 57 48.89 -19.54 -3.62
C ALA A 57 48.93 -18.17 -4.31
N ALA A 58 48.94 -18.15 -5.63
CA ALA A 58 48.80 -16.91 -6.38
C ALA A 58 47.40 -16.34 -6.13
N ILE A 59 47.31 -15.17 -5.51
CA ILE A 59 46.05 -14.48 -5.29
C ILE A 59 45.53 -14.07 -6.67
N LYS A 60 44.45 -14.70 -7.12
CA LYS A 60 43.70 -14.25 -8.29
C LYS A 60 42.58 -13.36 -7.78
N GLN A 61 42.47 -12.16 -8.36
CA GLN A 61 41.37 -11.27 -8.08
C GLN A 61 40.06 -11.99 -8.46
N HIS A 62 39.23 -12.28 -7.45
CA HIS A 62 37.93 -12.87 -7.67
C HIS A 62 36.97 -11.76 -8.08
N ALA A 63 36.51 -11.79 -9.32
CA ALA A 63 35.52 -10.86 -9.86
C ALA A 63 34.07 -11.39 -9.75
N GLY A 64 33.87 -12.56 -9.12
CA GLY A 64 32.54 -13.11 -8.89
C GLY A 64 31.82 -12.36 -7.76
N GLY A 65 30.50 -12.21 -7.91
CA GLY A 65 29.64 -11.67 -6.86
C GLY A 65 29.42 -12.68 -5.74
N LEU A 66 29.02 -12.19 -4.56
CA LEU A 66 28.55 -13.04 -3.47
C LEU A 66 27.16 -13.58 -3.79
N THR A 67 27.00 -14.91 -3.78
CA THR A 67 25.67 -15.54 -3.81
C THR A 67 25.27 -15.89 -2.39
N LEU A 68 24.13 -15.36 -1.94
CA LEU A 68 23.53 -15.70 -0.65
C LEU A 68 22.36 -16.63 -0.89
N GLU A 69 22.42 -17.83 -0.34
CA GLU A 69 21.32 -18.78 -0.33
C GLU A 69 20.60 -18.69 1.02
N THR A 70 19.29 -18.54 0.99
CA THR A 70 18.45 -18.51 2.18
C THR A 70 17.08 -19.11 1.86
N ASP A 71 16.48 -19.73 2.87
CA ASP A 71 15.13 -20.23 2.78
C ASP A 71 14.13 -19.08 2.94
N GLY A 72 13.06 -19.14 2.14
CA GLY A 72 12.00 -18.15 2.13
C GLY A 72 10.63 -18.81 2.22
N VAL A 73 9.70 -18.14 2.87
CA VAL A 73 8.29 -18.54 2.88
C VAL A 73 7.55 -17.66 1.88
N VAL A 74 6.79 -18.30 0.99
CA VAL A 74 5.87 -17.62 0.09
C VAL A 74 4.73 -17.04 0.92
N VAL A 75 4.54 -15.73 0.82
CA VAL A 75 3.44 -15.00 1.46
C VAL A 75 2.64 -14.25 0.40
N PRO A 76 1.32 -14.11 0.59
CA PRO A 76 0.49 -13.33 -0.31
C PRO A 76 0.91 -11.86 -0.28
N TYR A 77 0.69 -11.14 -1.37
CA TYR A 77 1.02 -9.72 -1.45
C TYR A 77 0.27 -8.90 -0.38
N ARG A 78 -1.00 -9.24 -0.14
CA ARG A 78 -1.81 -8.68 0.94
C ARG A 78 -3.02 -9.58 1.22
N GLN A 79 -3.55 -9.45 2.44
CA GLN A 79 -4.83 -10.04 2.83
C GLN A 79 -5.91 -8.93 2.86
N ILE A 80 -7.09 -9.23 2.32
CA ILE A 80 -8.24 -8.33 2.23
C ILE A 80 -9.42 -8.98 2.95
N GLU A 81 -9.98 -8.28 3.94
CA GLU A 81 -11.23 -8.67 4.57
C GLU A 81 -12.39 -7.94 3.89
N LEU A 82 -13.20 -8.68 3.14
CA LEU A 82 -14.43 -8.15 2.55
C LEU A 82 -15.53 -8.11 3.59
N ALA A 83 -16.13 -6.93 3.75
CA ALA A 83 -17.27 -6.71 4.61
C ALA A 83 -18.51 -6.32 3.80
N ALA A 84 -19.69 -6.64 4.32
CA ALA A 84 -20.94 -6.21 3.73
C ALA A 84 -21.08 -4.67 3.85
N GLU A 85 -21.32 -3.96 2.76
CA GLU A 85 -21.52 -2.51 2.79
C GLU A 85 -22.95 -2.14 3.20
N VAL A 86 -23.91 -3.03 2.95
CA VAL A 86 -25.33 -2.86 3.28
C VAL A 86 -25.84 -4.04 4.11
N GLY A 87 -26.92 -3.82 4.86
CA GLY A 87 -27.52 -4.86 5.70
C GLY A 87 -28.53 -5.70 4.93
N GLY A 88 -28.63 -7.00 5.24
CA GLY A 88 -29.61 -7.86 4.60
C GLY A 88 -29.38 -9.34 4.89
N ARG A 89 -30.35 -10.16 4.48
CA ARG A 89 -30.20 -11.62 4.49
C ARG A 89 -29.47 -12.08 3.25
N ILE A 90 -28.52 -13.00 3.40
CA ILE A 90 -27.82 -13.64 2.28
C ILE A 90 -28.77 -14.65 1.64
N VAL A 91 -29.17 -14.41 0.39
CA VAL A 91 -30.11 -15.27 -0.34
C VAL A 91 -29.36 -16.31 -1.17
N GLN A 92 -28.17 -15.95 -1.65
CA GLN A 92 -27.34 -16.84 -2.47
C GLN A 92 -25.88 -16.72 -2.08
N LYS A 93 -25.21 -17.87 -1.94
CA LYS A 93 -23.76 -18.01 -1.81
C LYS A 93 -23.24 -18.81 -2.99
N ALA A 94 -22.26 -18.27 -3.70
CA ALA A 94 -21.66 -18.96 -4.84
C ALA A 94 -20.87 -20.18 -4.36
N ASP A 95 -20.91 -21.28 -5.11
CA ASP A 95 -20.18 -22.50 -4.74
C ASP A 95 -18.65 -22.30 -4.68
N VAL A 96 -18.14 -21.37 -5.49
CA VAL A 96 -16.73 -20.96 -5.48
C VAL A 96 -16.36 -20.12 -4.25
N CYS A 97 -17.34 -19.63 -3.49
CA CYS A 97 -17.13 -18.86 -2.26
C CYS A 97 -16.89 -19.80 -1.06
N ARG A 98 -15.75 -20.50 -1.10
CA ARG A 98 -15.31 -21.43 -0.06
C ARG A 98 -13.81 -21.31 0.15
N ALA A 99 -13.36 -21.52 1.39
CA ALA A 99 -11.93 -21.54 1.70
C ALA A 99 -11.14 -22.49 0.77
N GLY A 100 -10.00 -22.01 0.28
CA GLY A 100 -9.08 -22.72 -0.60
C GLY A 100 -9.35 -22.57 -2.10
N TYR A 101 -10.43 -21.91 -2.52
CA TYR A 101 -10.74 -21.71 -3.93
C TYR A 101 -10.15 -20.41 -4.46
N PHE A 102 -9.56 -20.48 -5.67
CA PHE A 102 -9.19 -19.31 -6.46
C PHE A 102 -10.41 -18.73 -7.16
N VAL A 103 -10.60 -17.42 -7.05
CA VAL A 103 -11.71 -16.68 -7.65
C VAL A 103 -11.17 -15.47 -8.41
N PRO A 104 -11.54 -15.29 -9.69
CA PRO A 104 -11.12 -14.11 -10.43
C PRO A 104 -11.90 -12.86 -10.01
N ALA A 105 -11.29 -11.69 -10.22
CA ALA A 105 -11.88 -10.39 -9.96
C ALA A 105 -13.22 -10.22 -10.70
N GLY A 106 -14.17 -9.55 -10.06
CA GLY A 106 -15.52 -9.30 -10.58
C GLY A 106 -16.51 -10.45 -10.37
N THR A 107 -16.07 -11.62 -9.89
CA THR A 107 -16.98 -12.74 -9.60
C THR A 107 -17.89 -12.43 -8.42
N VAL A 108 -19.20 -12.65 -8.56
CA VAL A 108 -20.15 -12.51 -7.45
C VAL A 108 -19.96 -13.66 -6.46
N LEU A 109 -19.60 -13.32 -5.22
CA LEU A 109 -19.40 -14.29 -4.14
C LEU A 109 -20.71 -14.55 -3.41
N LEU A 110 -21.44 -13.48 -3.09
CA LEU A 110 -22.66 -13.52 -2.30
C LEU A 110 -23.66 -12.49 -2.80
N GLN A 111 -24.93 -12.82 -2.65
CA GLN A 111 -26.05 -11.95 -2.96
C GLN A 111 -26.95 -11.78 -1.73
N LEU A 112 -27.12 -10.53 -1.31
CA LEU A 112 -28.09 -10.14 -0.30
C LEU A 112 -29.47 -9.99 -0.94
N ASP A 113 -30.52 -10.07 -0.12
CA ASP A 113 -31.90 -9.82 -0.53
C ASP A 113 -32.05 -8.38 -1.03
N ASP A 114 -32.32 -8.26 -2.32
CA ASP A 114 -32.34 -6.98 -3.04
C ASP A 114 -33.75 -6.38 -3.13
N ARG A 115 -34.78 -7.06 -2.64
CA ARG A 115 -36.18 -6.69 -2.89
C ARG A 115 -36.52 -5.32 -2.34
N ASP A 116 -36.13 -5.04 -1.09
CA ASP A 116 -36.38 -3.76 -0.43
C ASP A 116 -35.62 -2.63 -1.14
N TYR A 117 -34.37 -2.88 -1.54
CA TYR A 117 -33.54 -1.92 -2.28
C TYR A 117 -34.14 -1.62 -3.67
N ARG A 118 -34.64 -2.63 -4.40
CA ARG A 118 -35.31 -2.45 -5.69
C ARG A 118 -36.62 -1.70 -5.59
N ILE A 119 -37.36 -1.89 -4.49
CA ILE A 119 -38.58 -1.13 -4.21
C ILE A 119 -38.21 0.34 -3.94
N GLN A 120 -37.18 0.59 -3.14
CA GLN A 120 -36.70 1.94 -2.84
C GLN A 120 -36.21 2.68 -4.09
N VAL A 121 -35.46 2.00 -4.98
CA VAL A 121 -35.04 2.58 -6.26
C VAL A 121 -36.25 2.99 -7.10
N ARG A 122 -37.23 2.09 -7.26
CA ARG A 122 -38.47 2.42 -8.00
C ARG A 122 -39.22 3.60 -7.39
N GLN A 123 -39.38 3.63 -6.08
CA GLN A 123 -40.07 4.74 -5.40
C GLN A 123 -39.38 6.08 -5.72
N LEU A 124 -38.05 6.12 -5.66
CA LEU A 124 -37.28 7.33 -5.93
C LEU A 124 -37.26 7.70 -7.43
N GLU A 125 -37.39 6.74 -8.33
CA GLU A 125 -37.60 7.00 -9.76
C GLU A 125 -38.94 7.70 -10.00
N GLU A 126 -40.01 7.23 -9.37
CA GLU A 126 -41.33 7.88 -9.43
C GLU A 126 -41.30 9.28 -8.82
N ASP A 127 -40.66 9.44 -7.65
CA ASP A 127 -40.51 10.76 -7.02
C ASP A 127 -39.72 11.74 -7.92
N LEU A 128 -38.71 11.24 -8.65
CA LEU A 128 -37.94 12.05 -9.60
C LEU A 128 -38.79 12.47 -10.79
N GLU A 129 -39.62 11.55 -11.31
CA GLU A 129 -40.56 11.85 -12.38
C GLU A 129 -41.60 12.88 -11.94
N GLN A 130 -42.17 12.75 -10.74
CA GLN A 130 -43.07 13.74 -10.17
C GLN A 130 -42.43 15.13 -10.06
N ALA A 131 -41.19 15.20 -9.56
CA ALA A 131 -40.44 16.45 -9.47
C ALA A 131 -40.14 17.05 -10.85
N ALA A 132 -39.84 16.22 -11.85
CA ALA A 132 -39.64 16.65 -13.23
C ALA A 132 -40.93 17.19 -13.85
N ASN A 133 -42.07 16.53 -13.64
CA ASN A 133 -43.37 16.96 -14.13
C ASN A 133 -43.79 18.31 -13.53
N ALA A 134 -43.54 18.54 -12.24
CA ALA A 134 -43.78 19.84 -11.61
C ALA A 134 -42.97 20.98 -12.24
N LEU A 135 -41.74 20.70 -12.69
CA LEU A 135 -40.93 21.68 -13.44
C LEU A 135 -41.49 21.96 -14.83
N VAL A 136 -41.99 20.93 -15.51
CA VAL A 136 -42.63 21.08 -16.84
C VAL A 136 -43.88 21.95 -16.72
N GLU A 137 -44.74 21.68 -15.74
CA GLU A 137 -45.94 22.49 -15.47
C GLU A 137 -45.58 23.95 -15.20
N LEU A 138 -44.60 24.19 -14.32
CA LEU A 138 -44.14 25.56 -14.02
C LEU A 138 -43.54 26.26 -15.26
N GLN A 139 -42.89 25.52 -16.15
CA GLN A 139 -42.31 26.07 -17.36
C GLN A 139 -43.40 26.52 -18.35
N VAL A 140 -44.50 25.76 -18.48
CA VAL A 140 -45.68 26.16 -19.26
C VAL A 140 -46.32 27.41 -18.66
N ASP A 141 -46.45 27.46 -17.34
CA ASP A 141 -46.95 28.62 -16.62
C ASP A 141 -46.10 29.88 -16.83
N LEU A 142 -44.78 29.74 -16.82
CA LEU A 142 -43.85 30.84 -17.09
C LEU A 142 -44.01 31.36 -18.52
N ASP A 143 -44.13 30.47 -19.50
CA ASP A 143 -44.36 30.86 -20.91
C ASP A 143 -45.70 31.59 -21.10
N ASN A 144 -46.77 31.07 -20.49
CA ASN A 144 -48.08 31.73 -20.50
C ASN A 144 -48.03 33.12 -19.83
N THR A 145 -47.38 33.24 -18.68
CA THR A 145 -47.23 34.52 -17.98
C THR A 145 -46.40 35.51 -18.81
N GLN A 146 -45.37 35.03 -19.50
CA GLN A 146 -44.55 35.87 -20.38
C GLN A 146 -45.37 36.41 -21.56
N LYS A 147 -46.19 35.57 -22.21
CA LYS A 147 -47.10 36.01 -23.28
C LYS A 147 -48.09 37.06 -22.78
N LEU A 148 -48.62 36.92 -21.57
CA LEU A 148 -49.50 37.92 -20.95
C LEU A 148 -48.78 39.25 -20.69
N ILE A 149 -47.51 39.20 -20.26
CA ILE A 149 -46.66 40.39 -20.12
C ILE A 149 -46.49 41.09 -21.47
N ASP A 150 -46.26 40.34 -22.55
CA ASP A 150 -46.06 40.91 -23.89
C ASP A 150 -47.33 41.62 -24.39
N VAL A 151 -48.51 41.02 -24.16
CA VAL A 151 -49.81 41.66 -24.43
C VAL A 151 -50.00 42.93 -23.58
N SER A 152 -49.70 42.86 -22.28
CA SER A 152 -49.83 44.01 -21.38
C SER A 152 -48.88 45.16 -21.75
N LYS A 153 -47.68 44.84 -22.25
CA LYS A 153 -46.73 45.84 -22.77
C LYS A 153 -47.27 46.54 -24.02
N ALA A 154 -47.84 45.78 -24.96
CA ALA A 154 -48.46 46.37 -26.14
C ALA A 154 -49.64 47.30 -25.76
N GLN A 155 -50.45 46.89 -24.79
CA GLN A 155 -51.54 47.73 -24.27
C GLN A 155 -51.01 49.01 -23.59
N LEU A 156 -49.94 48.91 -22.81
CA LEU A 156 -49.31 50.06 -22.16
C LEU A 156 -48.79 51.06 -23.20
N GLU A 157 -48.13 50.58 -24.26
CA GLU A 157 -47.63 51.46 -25.33
C GLU A 157 -48.75 52.19 -26.06
N LEU A 158 -49.89 51.53 -26.32
CA LEU A 158 -51.07 52.19 -26.90
C LEU A 158 -51.59 53.32 -25.98
N GLN A 159 -51.79 53.02 -24.69
CA GLN A 159 -52.28 54.01 -23.72
C GLN A 159 -51.29 55.15 -23.49
N ARG A 160 -49.99 54.86 -23.55
CA ARG A 160 -48.94 55.88 -23.47
C ARG A 160 -48.99 56.81 -24.68
N SER A 161 -49.14 56.27 -25.90
CA SER A 161 -49.26 57.07 -27.11
C SER A 161 -50.52 57.95 -27.09
N ASP A 162 -51.65 57.41 -26.63
CA ASP A 162 -52.90 58.17 -26.49
C ASP A 162 -52.77 59.30 -25.46
N PHE A 163 -52.15 59.03 -24.30
CA PHE A 163 -51.87 60.04 -23.30
C PHE A 163 -50.96 61.15 -23.83
N GLN A 164 -49.87 60.80 -24.55
CA GLN A 164 -48.98 61.78 -25.18
C GLN A 164 -49.73 62.67 -26.17
N ARG A 165 -50.56 62.09 -27.04
CA ARG A 165 -51.36 62.84 -28.00
C ARG A 165 -52.36 63.78 -27.32
N LEU A 166 -53.01 63.35 -26.24
CA LEU A 166 -53.91 64.19 -25.46
C LEU A 166 -53.17 65.27 -24.68
N GLN A 167 -51.97 64.99 -24.18
CA GLN A 167 -51.10 65.99 -23.55
C GLN A 167 -50.78 67.13 -24.52
N GLU A 168 -50.35 66.82 -25.75
CA GLU A 168 -50.08 67.83 -26.77
C GLU A 168 -51.32 68.65 -27.16
N LEU A 169 -52.51 68.05 -27.10
CA LEU A 169 -53.78 68.75 -27.37
C LEU A 169 -54.23 69.60 -26.17
N HIS A 170 -53.97 69.15 -24.95
CA HIS A 170 -54.26 69.86 -23.70
C HIS A 170 -53.40 71.11 -23.58
N ASP A 171 -52.10 71.00 -23.88
CA ASP A 171 -51.16 72.12 -23.93
C ASP A 171 -51.59 73.20 -24.96
N ARG A 172 -52.33 72.79 -25.99
CA ARG A 172 -52.92 73.68 -27.01
C ARG A 172 -54.34 74.17 -26.66
N GLY A 173 -54.89 73.79 -25.51
CA GLY A 173 -56.22 74.18 -25.03
C GLY A 173 -57.39 73.51 -25.77
N VAL A 174 -57.17 72.37 -26.43
CA VAL A 174 -58.18 71.70 -27.29
C VAL A 174 -59.01 70.66 -26.53
N VAL A 175 -58.50 70.11 -25.42
CA VAL A 175 -59.18 69.08 -24.60
C VAL A 175 -59.36 69.55 -23.16
N THR A 176 -60.35 68.99 -22.46
CA THR A 176 -60.68 69.38 -21.08
C THR A 176 -59.76 68.74 -20.04
N ASP A 177 -59.60 69.37 -18.87
CA ASP A 177 -58.84 68.79 -17.74
C ASP A 177 -59.37 67.40 -17.34
N ALA A 178 -60.70 67.22 -17.39
CA ALA A 178 -61.32 65.94 -17.06
C ALA A 178 -60.92 64.81 -18.01
N GLU A 179 -60.81 65.10 -19.31
CA GLU A 179 -60.36 64.14 -20.34
C GLU A 179 -58.88 63.82 -20.20
N PHE A 180 -58.04 64.82 -19.95
CA PHE A 180 -56.61 64.64 -19.69
C PHE A 180 -56.37 63.76 -18.45
N ASP A 181 -57.03 64.08 -17.34
CA ASP A 181 -56.95 63.30 -16.11
C ASP A 181 -57.48 61.87 -16.27
N GLN A 182 -58.51 61.68 -17.11
CA GLN A 182 -59.02 60.34 -17.42
C GLN A 182 -57.98 59.50 -18.17
N SER A 183 -57.33 60.05 -19.19
CA SER A 183 -56.26 59.36 -19.91
C SER A 183 -55.09 59.03 -18.99
N ARG A 184 -54.70 59.96 -18.10
CA ARG A 184 -53.67 59.73 -17.09
C ARG A 184 -54.01 58.55 -16.17
N ARG A 185 -55.26 58.46 -15.70
CA ARG A 185 -55.73 57.33 -14.88
C ARG A 185 -55.64 56.01 -15.64
N THR A 186 -56.04 55.98 -16.91
CA THR A 186 -55.98 54.77 -17.74
C THR A 186 -54.54 54.32 -17.99
N LEU A 187 -53.59 55.24 -18.21
CA LEU A 187 -52.16 54.93 -18.32
C LEU A 187 -51.63 54.29 -17.02
N LEU A 188 -51.88 54.92 -15.87
CA LEU A 188 -51.45 54.40 -14.56
C LEU A 188 -52.04 53.02 -14.27
N GLN A 189 -53.28 52.75 -14.70
CA GLN A 189 -53.91 51.43 -14.57
C GLN A 189 -53.20 50.37 -15.44
N ALA A 190 -52.81 50.72 -16.67
CA ALA A 190 -52.05 49.83 -17.55
C ALA A 190 -50.64 49.53 -16.98
N GLU A 191 -49.95 50.54 -16.44
CA GLU A 191 -48.66 50.38 -15.76
C GLU A 191 -48.76 49.46 -14.54
N ALA A 192 -49.77 49.67 -13.69
CA ALA A 192 -50.02 48.84 -12.51
C ALA A 192 -50.29 47.37 -12.90
N SER A 193 -51.04 47.16 -13.98
CA SER A 193 -51.35 45.82 -14.51
C SER A 193 -50.10 45.10 -15.00
N LEU A 194 -49.22 45.79 -15.72
CA LEU A 194 -47.93 45.23 -16.17
C LEU A 194 -47.03 44.87 -14.97
N LEU A 195 -46.89 45.79 -14.01
CA LEU A 195 -46.08 45.56 -12.81
C LEU A 195 -46.56 44.34 -12.01
N GLN A 196 -47.87 44.14 -11.92
CA GLN A 196 -48.45 42.96 -11.29
C GLN A 196 -48.02 41.66 -11.98
N LEU A 197 -48.12 41.59 -13.32
CA LEU A 197 -47.70 40.43 -14.09
C LEU A 197 -46.19 40.17 -13.98
N GLU A 198 -45.37 41.22 -14.02
CA GLU A 198 -43.93 41.09 -13.83
C GLU A 198 -43.57 40.53 -12.45
N ASN A 199 -44.24 40.99 -11.40
CA ASN A 199 -44.04 40.48 -10.05
C ASN A 199 -44.45 39.00 -9.94
N GLN A 200 -45.56 38.60 -10.58
CA GLN A 200 -45.96 37.20 -10.67
C GLN A 200 -44.92 36.35 -11.40
N PHE A 201 -44.38 36.85 -12.52
CA PHE A 201 -43.31 36.17 -13.26
C PHE A 201 -42.04 36.01 -12.43
N ARG A 202 -41.60 37.06 -11.71
CA ARG A 202 -40.45 36.99 -10.79
C ARG A 202 -40.67 35.99 -9.67
N ALA A 203 -41.88 35.90 -9.13
CA ALA A 203 -42.23 34.91 -8.11
C ALA A 203 -42.17 33.48 -8.66
N LYS A 204 -42.75 33.22 -9.85
CA LYS A 204 -42.67 31.91 -10.52
C LYS A 204 -41.24 31.52 -10.87
N LYS A 205 -40.40 32.47 -11.32
CA LYS A 205 -38.98 32.23 -11.58
C LYS A 205 -38.21 31.84 -10.31
N THR A 206 -38.52 32.45 -9.17
CA THR A 206 -37.98 32.03 -7.87
C THR A 206 -38.44 30.61 -7.51
N SER A 207 -39.71 30.28 -7.78
CA SER A 207 -40.24 28.93 -7.56
C SER A 207 -39.51 27.88 -8.40
N LYS A 208 -39.11 28.21 -9.63
CA LYS A 208 -38.35 27.30 -10.52
C LYS A 208 -37.06 26.81 -9.88
N SER A 209 -36.26 27.73 -9.33
CA SER A 209 -35.02 27.35 -8.63
C SER A 209 -35.27 26.44 -7.42
N ARG A 210 -36.40 26.63 -6.71
CA ARG A 210 -36.77 25.74 -5.59
C ARG A 210 -37.14 24.34 -6.07
N LEU A 211 -37.91 24.23 -7.16
CA LEU A 211 -38.29 22.95 -7.74
C LEU A 211 -37.09 22.22 -8.37
N GLU A 212 -36.16 22.96 -8.98
CA GLU A 212 -34.89 22.40 -9.48
C GLU A 212 -34.08 21.78 -8.35
N ALA A 213 -33.91 22.51 -7.23
CA ALA A 213 -33.24 21.97 -6.05
C ALA A 213 -33.96 20.76 -5.44
N ALA A 214 -35.31 20.74 -5.48
CA ALA A 214 -36.09 19.60 -5.03
C ALA A 214 -35.87 18.36 -5.91
N ARG A 215 -35.90 18.52 -7.24
CA ARG A 215 -35.55 17.46 -8.19
C ARG A 215 -34.14 16.93 -7.96
N ASP A 216 -33.17 17.82 -7.82
CA ASP A 216 -31.76 17.42 -7.64
C ASP A 216 -31.56 16.65 -6.33
N ARG A 217 -32.28 17.01 -5.27
CA ARG A 217 -32.29 16.26 -4.02
C ARG A 217 -32.80 14.83 -4.22
N VAL A 218 -33.89 14.64 -4.97
CA VAL A 218 -34.43 13.30 -5.26
C VAL A 218 -33.47 12.51 -6.14
N MET A 219 -32.83 13.16 -7.11
CA MET A 219 -31.81 12.53 -7.96
C MET A 219 -30.64 11.97 -7.13
N ILE A 220 -30.12 12.74 -6.17
CA ILE A 220 -29.04 12.29 -5.27
C ILE A 220 -29.51 11.11 -4.41
N MET A 221 -30.76 11.14 -3.93
CA MET A 221 -31.34 10.02 -3.17
C MET A 221 -31.43 8.76 -4.03
N LEU A 222 -31.87 8.89 -5.29
CA LEU A 222 -31.95 7.80 -6.25
C LEU A 222 -30.58 7.20 -6.54
N GLU A 223 -29.57 8.03 -6.76
CA GLU A 223 -28.18 7.58 -6.97
C GLU A 223 -27.67 6.76 -5.78
N LYS A 224 -27.92 7.24 -4.55
CA LYS A 224 -27.57 6.49 -3.34
C LYS A 224 -28.32 5.16 -3.27
N ALA A 225 -29.62 5.14 -3.53
CA ALA A 225 -30.41 3.91 -3.48
C ALA A 225 -29.96 2.89 -4.54
N ARG A 226 -29.52 3.34 -5.71
CA ARG A 226 -28.92 2.47 -6.74
C ARG A 226 -27.58 1.90 -6.30
N LEU A 227 -26.73 2.72 -5.67
CA LEU A 227 -25.46 2.22 -5.10
C LEU A 227 -25.72 1.20 -3.98
N ASP A 228 -26.68 1.46 -3.11
CA ASP A 228 -27.06 0.52 -2.05
C ASP A 228 -27.64 -0.79 -2.63
N LEU A 229 -28.35 -0.72 -3.76
CA LEU A 229 -28.77 -1.90 -4.53
C LEU A 229 -27.57 -2.65 -5.13
N GLU A 230 -26.60 -1.96 -5.71
CA GLU A 230 -25.38 -2.58 -6.25
C GLU A 230 -24.57 -3.29 -5.16
N ARG A 231 -24.47 -2.67 -3.98
CA ARG A 231 -23.81 -3.22 -2.78
C ARG A 231 -24.47 -4.48 -2.21
N THR A 232 -25.68 -4.83 -2.65
CA THR A 232 -26.28 -6.15 -2.34
C THR A 232 -25.51 -7.29 -2.97
N LYS A 233 -24.71 -7.02 -4.02
CA LYS A 233 -23.85 -8.00 -4.68
C LYS A 233 -22.43 -7.83 -4.17
N ILE A 234 -21.97 -8.80 -3.39
CA ILE A 234 -20.59 -8.80 -2.91
C ILE A 234 -19.75 -9.52 -3.95
N VAL A 235 -18.87 -8.77 -4.61
CA VAL A 235 -18.00 -9.25 -5.68
C VAL A 235 -16.55 -9.35 -5.22
N MET A 236 -15.80 -10.22 -5.89
CA MET A 236 -14.36 -10.36 -5.71
C MET A 236 -13.63 -9.11 -6.24
N PRO A 237 -12.84 -8.37 -5.42
CA PRO A 237 -12.21 -7.12 -5.86
C PRO A 237 -10.94 -7.34 -6.70
N VAL A 238 -10.23 -8.46 -6.49
CA VAL A 238 -8.95 -8.81 -7.12
C VAL A 238 -8.89 -10.31 -7.38
N ASP A 239 -7.99 -10.75 -8.25
CA ASP A 239 -7.72 -12.16 -8.43
C ASP A 239 -7.05 -12.73 -7.18
N GLY A 240 -7.65 -13.75 -6.55
CA GLY A 240 -7.15 -14.24 -5.28
C GLY A 240 -7.79 -15.52 -4.79
N VAL A 241 -7.27 -16.03 -3.68
CA VAL A 241 -7.76 -17.23 -3.02
C VAL A 241 -8.55 -16.84 -1.78
N ILE A 242 -9.70 -17.48 -1.58
CA ILE A 242 -10.49 -17.30 -0.36
C ILE A 242 -9.82 -18.08 0.77
N VAL A 243 -9.45 -17.39 1.84
CA VAL A 243 -8.84 -18.00 3.03
C VAL A 243 -9.90 -18.48 4.00
N GLN A 244 -10.95 -17.67 4.18
CA GLN A 244 -12.01 -17.94 5.14
C GLN A 244 -13.33 -17.34 4.68
N ASP A 245 -14.39 -18.13 4.74
CA ASP A 245 -15.78 -17.68 4.61
C ASP A 245 -16.42 -17.63 6.01
N MET A 246 -16.89 -16.45 6.42
CA MET A 246 -17.38 -16.20 7.78
C MET A 246 -18.90 -16.23 7.90
N VAL A 247 -19.60 -16.35 6.78
CA VAL A 247 -21.05 -16.29 6.68
C VAL A 247 -21.60 -17.41 5.81
N GLU A 248 -22.82 -17.81 6.11
CA GLU A 248 -23.54 -18.85 5.38
C GLU A 248 -24.75 -18.27 4.65
N GLN A 249 -25.25 -19.03 3.67
CA GLN A 249 -26.55 -18.76 3.08
C GLN A 249 -27.62 -18.70 4.16
N ASP A 250 -28.63 -17.84 3.96
CA ASP A 250 -29.71 -17.54 4.89
C ASP A 250 -29.32 -16.77 6.17
N SER A 251 -28.04 -16.50 6.39
CA SER A 251 -27.60 -15.65 7.49
C SER A 251 -27.95 -14.18 7.24
N TYR A 252 -28.08 -13.40 8.32
CA TYR A 252 -28.31 -11.97 8.26
C TYR A 252 -27.04 -11.20 8.61
N VAL A 253 -26.64 -10.27 7.75
CA VAL A 253 -25.46 -9.42 7.94
C VAL A 253 -25.85 -7.96 8.11
N ARG A 254 -25.05 -7.22 8.89
CA ARG A 254 -25.14 -5.76 9.01
C ARG A 254 -24.03 -5.11 8.18
N ALA A 255 -24.22 -3.83 7.82
CA ALA A 255 -23.14 -3.04 7.26
C ALA A 255 -21.89 -3.09 8.17
N GLY A 256 -20.72 -3.36 7.59
CA GLY A 256 -19.46 -3.56 8.27
C GLY A 256 -19.21 -4.97 8.81
N THR A 257 -20.15 -5.91 8.68
CA THR A 257 -19.91 -7.31 9.08
C THR A 257 -18.91 -7.93 8.11
N PRO A 258 -17.79 -8.52 8.57
CA PRO A 258 -16.85 -9.23 7.71
C PRO A 258 -17.48 -10.52 7.21
N VAL A 259 -17.21 -10.85 5.95
CA VAL A 259 -17.94 -11.86 5.19
C VAL A 259 -16.97 -12.90 4.63
N VAL A 260 -15.91 -12.44 3.97
CA VAL A 260 -14.89 -13.29 3.34
C VAL A 260 -13.51 -12.68 3.55
N ALA A 261 -12.53 -13.49 3.94
CA ALA A 261 -11.12 -13.13 3.92
C ALA A 261 -10.46 -13.68 2.65
N ILE A 262 -9.72 -12.83 1.94
CA ILE A 262 -9.10 -13.11 0.65
C ILE A 262 -7.62 -12.81 0.72
N GLU A 263 -6.82 -13.63 0.05
CA GLU A 263 -5.41 -13.37 -0.22
C GLU A 263 -5.18 -13.03 -1.69
N ASP A 264 -4.57 -11.87 -1.91
CA ASP A 264 -4.23 -11.35 -3.24
C ASP A 264 -3.08 -12.18 -3.83
N THR A 265 -3.36 -12.88 -4.93
CA THR A 265 -2.39 -13.76 -5.62
C THR A 265 -1.82 -13.10 -6.89
N SER A 266 -2.15 -11.82 -7.15
CA SER A 266 -1.65 -11.10 -8.32
C SER A 266 -0.12 -10.90 -8.29
N ALA A 267 0.43 -10.82 -7.08
CA ALA A 267 1.86 -10.81 -6.82
C ALA A 267 2.15 -11.74 -5.64
N VAL A 268 3.36 -12.29 -5.63
CA VAL A 268 3.82 -13.18 -4.57
C VAL A 268 5.07 -12.57 -3.96
N GLU A 269 5.08 -12.44 -2.64
CA GLU A 269 6.27 -12.02 -1.90
C GLU A 269 6.93 -13.24 -1.28
N VAL A 270 8.26 -13.27 -1.30
CA VAL A 270 9.04 -14.30 -0.61
C VAL A 270 9.68 -13.66 0.61
N LYS A 271 9.16 -14.02 1.78
CA LYS A 271 9.71 -13.57 3.05
C LYS A 271 10.89 -14.45 3.42
N CYS A 272 12.09 -13.92 3.26
CA CYS A 272 13.33 -14.58 3.66
C CYS A 272 13.87 -14.00 4.98
N SER A 273 14.49 -14.86 5.79
CA SER A 273 15.23 -14.41 6.98
C SER A 273 16.73 -14.44 6.68
N PHE A 274 17.42 -13.33 6.89
CA PHE A 274 18.88 -13.25 6.75
C PHE A 274 19.53 -13.23 8.12
N ARG A 275 20.64 -13.96 8.26
CA ARG A 275 21.46 -13.89 9.46
C ARG A 275 22.18 -12.53 9.52
N THR A 276 22.53 -12.08 10.73
CA THR A 276 23.19 -10.77 10.93
C THR A 276 24.54 -10.65 10.22
N ASP A 277 25.27 -11.74 10.05
CA ASP A 277 26.50 -11.78 9.26
C ASP A 277 26.23 -11.57 7.76
N GLN A 278 25.15 -12.15 7.22
CA GLN A 278 24.76 -11.98 5.81
C GLN A 278 24.25 -10.57 5.51
N ILE A 279 23.44 -9.98 6.41
CA ILE A 279 22.93 -8.62 6.22
C ILE A 279 24.06 -7.58 6.21
N GLY A 280 25.16 -7.86 6.93
CA GLY A 280 26.35 -7.03 6.96
C GLY A 280 27.07 -6.92 5.60
N TRP A 281 26.81 -7.82 4.66
CA TRP A 281 27.41 -7.78 3.31
C TRP A 281 26.51 -7.04 2.32
N ILE A 282 25.21 -6.98 2.60
CA ILE A 282 24.21 -6.28 1.78
C ILE A 282 24.11 -4.80 2.15
N TRP A 283 24.16 -4.49 3.45
CA TRP A 283 24.00 -3.12 3.97
C TRP A 283 25.02 -2.09 3.44
N PRO A 284 26.31 -2.44 3.26
CA PRO A 284 27.30 -1.52 2.68
C PRO A 284 26.99 -1.14 1.22
N MET A 285 26.28 -2.00 0.46
CA MET A 285 25.88 -1.69 -0.90
C MET A 285 24.80 -0.60 -0.94
N VAL A 286 23.87 -0.62 0.02
CA VAL A 286 22.76 0.36 0.18
C VAL A 286 23.29 1.79 0.34
N GLY A 287 24.37 1.98 1.10
CA GLY A 287 24.95 3.31 1.35
C GLY A 287 25.61 3.97 0.14
N SER A 288 26.02 3.17 -0.87
CA SER A 288 26.75 3.68 -2.04
C SER A 288 25.84 4.29 -3.12
N GLU A 289 24.61 3.78 -3.29
CA GLU A 289 23.64 4.28 -4.29
C GLU A 289 22.86 5.51 -3.79
N LEU A 290 22.63 5.63 -2.48
CA LEU A 290 21.90 6.75 -1.87
C LEU A 290 22.60 8.12 -1.99
N SER A 291 23.84 8.15 -2.48
CA SER A 291 24.60 9.38 -2.73
C SER A 291 24.28 10.05 -4.08
N GLN A 292 23.43 9.45 -4.93
CA GLN A 292 23.17 9.94 -6.30
C GLN A 292 21.77 10.54 -6.54
N GLN A 293 20.85 10.53 -5.58
CA GLN A 293 19.50 11.13 -5.75
C GLN A 293 19.30 12.39 -4.90
N PRO A 294 19.37 13.60 -5.49
CA PRO A 294 19.05 14.83 -4.78
C PRO A 294 17.52 15.04 -4.77
N GLY A 295 16.86 14.83 -3.64
CA GLY A 295 15.48 15.30 -3.47
C GLY A 295 14.63 14.68 -2.36
N ASP A 296 14.88 13.45 -1.91
CA ASP A 296 13.98 12.79 -0.96
C ASP A 296 14.54 12.83 0.47
N ARG A 297 14.04 13.76 1.30
CA ARG A 297 14.38 13.92 2.73
C ARG A 297 13.48 13.07 3.65
N ARG A 298 13.19 11.82 3.27
CA ARG A 298 12.65 10.83 4.21
C ARG A 298 13.82 10.05 4.83
N PRO A 299 13.80 9.67 6.12
CA PRO A 299 14.85 8.83 6.68
C PRO A 299 14.86 7.49 5.93
N ALA A 300 15.84 7.35 5.03
CA ALA A 300 16.06 6.20 4.16
C ALA A 300 16.66 5.04 4.96
N ALA A 301 15.91 4.50 5.92
CA ALA A 301 16.32 3.34 6.68
C ALA A 301 15.57 2.10 6.15
N PHE A 302 16.33 1.11 5.70
CA PHE A 302 15.90 -0.28 5.45
C PHE A 302 15.31 -0.66 4.08
N ARG A 303 15.45 0.14 3.01
CA ARG A 303 15.13 -0.37 1.66
C ARG A 303 16.36 -1.03 1.03
N LEU A 304 16.26 -2.34 0.77
CA LEU A 304 17.28 -3.07 0.02
C LEU A 304 17.32 -2.57 -1.45
N PRO A 305 18.49 -2.38 -2.06
CA PRO A 305 18.60 -2.08 -3.49
C PRO A 305 18.03 -3.23 -4.32
N PRO A 306 17.61 -2.98 -5.57
CA PRO A 306 17.13 -4.04 -6.45
C PRO A 306 18.28 -5.03 -6.74
N LEU A 307 18.31 -6.14 -6.00
CA LEU A 307 19.27 -7.21 -6.18
C LEU A 307 18.67 -8.28 -7.11
N PRO A 308 19.45 -8.81 -8.08
CA PRO A 308 18.99 -9.94 -8.86
C PRO A 308 18.80 -11.15 -7.94
N ALA A 309 17.55 -11.55 -7.73
CA ALA A 309 17.18 -12.73 -6.97
C ALA A 309 16.66 -13.80 -7.92
N ARG A 310 17.08 -15.05 -7.71
CA ARG A 310 16.48 -16.22 -8.36
C ARG A 310 15.73 -17.01 -7.30
N VAL A 311 14.43 -17.16 -7.47
CA VAL A 311 13.59 -17.95 -6.57
C VAL A 311 13.46 -19.33 -7.17
N SER A 312 14.06 -20.33 -6.54
CA SER A 312 13.83 -21.73 -6.90
C SER A 312 12.94 -22.40 -5.88
N TYR A 313 11.95 -23.16 -6.33
CA TYR A 313 11.09 -23.97 -5.47
C TYR A 313 11.04 -25.42 -5.98
N GLU A 314 10.80 -26.37 -5.08
CA GLU A 314 10.71 -27.80 -5.40
C GLU A 314 9.31 -28.31 -5.05
N VAL A 315 8.60 -28.87 -6.03
CA VAL A 315 7.26 -29.45 -5.85
C VAL A 315 7.25 -30.83 -6.50
N GLY A 316 6.94 -31.87 -5.72
CA GLY A 316 6.83 -33.24 -6.24
C GLY A 316 8.14 -33.86 -6.75
N GLY A 317 9.30 -33.34 -6.33
CA GLY A 317 10.64 -33.81 -6.77
C GLY A 317 11.14 -33.14 -8.06
N GLU A 318 10.38 -32.20 -8.62
CA GLU A 318 10.82 -31.35 -9.72
C GLU A 318 11.18 -29.95 -9.22
N ARG A 319 12.30 -29.41 -9.73
CA ARG A 319 12.84 -28.10 -9.35
C ARG A 319 12.47 -27.06 -10.39
N PHE A 320 11.78 -26.02 -9.95
CA PHE A 320 11.39 -24.85 -10.74
C PHE A 320 12.24 -23.66 -10.30
N SER A 321 12.69 -22.80 -11.23
CA SER A 321 13.60 -21.68 -10.96
C SER A 321 13.31 -20.45 -11.80
#